data_AF-A0A8T9B217-F1
#
_entry.id   AF-A0A8T9B217-F1
#
_cell.length_a   1.000
_cell.length_b   1.000
_cell.length_c   1.000
_cell.angle_alpha   90.00
_cell.angle_beta   90.00
_cell.angle_gamma   90.00
#
_symmetry.space_group_name_H-M   'P 1'
#
loop_
_entity.id
_entity.type
_entity.pdbx_description
1 polymer ?
#
loop_
_entity_poly.entity_id
_entity_poly.type
_entity_poly.pdbx_seq_one_letter_code
_entity_poly.pdbx_strand_id
1 'polypeptide(L)'
;MPCPMQPWHLHPLSLSLSLSLSRLYSSQAKRPSRFTAGTVSLDHFLQRAKALSLWRTIVRGCRKISDTGTREETLRFAREEFRRNRDVRDLTQIRYLISTGKTQWEGMERYITGL
;
A
#
# COMPACT_ATOMS: atom_id res chain seq x y z
N MET A 1 -19.14 -39.51 -73.14
CA MET A 1 -19.42 -40.93 -72.86
C MET A 1 -18.85 -41.25 -71.48
N PRO A 2 -19.55 -41.98 -70.62
CA PRO A 2 -20.60 -41.38 -69.80
C PRO A 2 -20.53 -41.80 -68.32
N CYS A 3 -21.38 -41.12 -67.57
CA CYS A 3 -22.14 -41.64 -66.45
C CYS A 3 -21.56 -41.66 -65.03
N PRO A 4 -22.48 -41.47 -64.07
CA PRO A 4 -22.24 -41.12 -62.68
C PRO A 4 -22.35 -42.38 -61.81
N MET A 5 -22.29 -42.23 -60.48
CA MET A 5 -23.28 -42.76 -59.53
C MET A 5 -22.73 -42.69 -58.11
N GLN A 6 -23.67 -42.36 -57.22
CA GLN A 6 -23.55 -42.02 -55.81
C GLN A 6 -23.26 -43.27 -54.92
N PRO A 7 -23.69 -43.32 -53.64
CA PRO A 7 -23.14 -42.67 -52.45
C PRO A 7 -22.82 -43.73 -51.38
N TRP A 8 -22.09 -43.40 -50.32
CA TRP A 8 -22.25 -44.16 -49.07
C TRP A 8 -21.77 -43.46 -47.79
N HIS A 9 -22.70 -43.46 -46.84
CA HIS A 9 -22.54 -43.59 -45.39
C HIS A 9 -22.06 -42.38 -44.57
N LEU A 10 -23.08 -41.64 -44.11
CA LEU A 10 -23.12 -40.93 -42.84
C LEU A 10 -22.84 -41.87 -41.67
N HIS A 11 -21.88 -41.53 -40.81
CA HIS A 11 -21.98 -41.75 -39.36
C HIS A 11 -21.22 -40.62 -38.63
N PRO A 12 -21.92 -39.63 -38.04
CA PRO A 12 -21.28 -38.70 -37.13
C PRO A 12 -21.08 -39.40 -35.78
N LEU A 13 -19.81 -39.65 -35.41
CA LEU A 13 -19.47 -39.98 -34.03
C LEU A 13 -19.69 -38.73 -33.17
N SER A 14 -20.89 -38.64 -32.61
CA SER A 14 -21.24 -37.73 -31.52
C SER A 14 -20.42 -38.13 -30.28
N LEU A 15 -19.25 -37.53 -30.09
CA LEU A 15 -18.59 -37.50 -28.78
C LEU A 15 -19.26 -36.40 -27.94
N SER A 16 -20.19 -36.79 -27.08
CA SER A 16 -20.67 -35.95 -25.98
C SER A 16 -19.56 -35.82 -24.93
N LEU A 17 -18.78 -34.75 -25.01
CA LEU A 17 -17.85 -34.40 -23.95
C LEU A 17 -18.66 -33.83 -22.77
N SER A 18 -18.95 -34.67 -21.78
CA SER A 18 -19.47 -34.22 -20.50
C SER A 18 -18.39 -33.44 -19.76
N LEU A 19 -18.43 -32.10 -19.85
CA LEU A 19 -17.63 -31.26 -18.96
C LEU A 19 -18.22 -31.35 -17.53
N SER A 20 -17.66 -32.25 -16.74
CA SER A 20 -17.77 -32.19 -15.29
C SER A 20 -17.06 -30.93 -14.80
N LEU A 21 -17.82 -29.87 -14.53
CA LEU A 21 -17.33 -28.72 -13.77
C LEU A 21 -17.16 -29.14 -12.31
N SER A 22 -16.02 -29.74 -12.00
CA SER A 22 -15.62 -29.96 -10.62
C SER A 22 -15.33 -28.59 -9.99
N ARG A 23 -16.18 -28.13 -9.07
CA ARG A 23 -15.84 -27.00 -8.19
C ARG A 23 -14.68 -27.43 -7.30
N LEU A 24 -13.46 -27.13 -7.73
CA LEU A 24 -12.29 -27.23 -6.89
C LEU A 24 -12.38 -26.09 -5.86
N TYR A 25 -12.73 -26.43 -4.62
CA TYR A 25 -12.45 -25.57 -3.48
C TYR A 25 -10.96 -25.24 -3.49
N SER A 26 -10.63 -23.96 -3.37
CA SER A 26 -9.26 -23.45 -3.32
C SER A 26 -8.60 -24.01 -2.05
N SER A 27 -8.11 -25.25 -2.12
CA SER A 27 -7.21 -25.77 -1.11
C SER A 27 -5.96 -24.91 -1.20
N GLN A 28 -5.66 -24.26 -0.08
CA GLN A 28 -4.58 -23.31 0.09
C GLN A 28 -3.25 -24.03 -0.21
N ALA A 29 -2.87 -24.08 -1.49
CA ALA A 29 -1.52 -24.46 -1.87
C ALA A 29 -0.59 -23.48 -1.14
N LYS A 30 0.24 -23.99 -0.22
CA LYS A 30 1.24 -23.20 0.51
C LYS A 30 2.28 -22.71 -0.50
N ARG A 31 1.96 -21.60 -1.17
CA ARG A 31 2.91 -20.87 -2.01
C ARG A 31 4.02 -20.34 -1.10
N PRO A 32 5.30 -20.51 -1.47
CA PRO A 32 6.37 -19.91 -0.70
C PRO A 32 6.11 -18.40 -0.61
N SER A 33 6.21 -17.87 0.61
CA SER A 33 6.14 -16.43 0.85
C SER A 33 7.17 -15.74 -0.04
N ARG A 34 6.73 -14.77 -0.85
CA ARG A 34 7.64 -13.87 -1.58
C ARG A 34 8.42 -12.94 -0.65
N PHE A 35 8.03 -12.89 0.61
CA PHE A 35 8.69 -12.09 1.63
C PHE A 35 9.79 -12.94 2.28
N THR A 36 11.03 -12.56 2.02
CA THR A 36 12.24 -13.11 2.65
C THR A 36 12.24 -12.86 4.16
N ALA A 37 12.87 -13.75 4.93
CA ALA A 37 13.13 -13.57 6.36
C ALA A 37 13.91 -12.26 6.58
N GLY A 38 13.20 -11.19 6.95
CA GLY A 38 13.71 -9.81 6.91
C GLY A 38 12.66 -8.78 6.51
N THR A 39 11.48 -9.21 6.05
CA THR A 39 10.34 -8.31 5.89
C THR A 39 9.93 -7.66 7.20
N VAL A 40 9.78 -6.34 7.13
CA VAL A 40 9.21 -5.50 8.16
C VAL A 40 7.83 -6.06 8.56
N SER A 41 7.57 -6.18 9.87
CA SER A 41 6.26 -6.59 10.38
C SER A 41 5.15 -5.70 9.82
N LEU A 42 3.94 -6.26 9.63
CA LEU A 42 2.78 -5.50 9.17
C LEU A 42 2.56 -4.24 10.02
N ASP A 43 2.72 -4.35 11.34
CA ASP A 43 2.57 -3.20 12.24
C ASP A 43 3.58 -2.10 11.94
N HIS A 44 4.86 -2.44 11.80
CA HIS A 44 5.91 -1.49 11.43
C HIS A 44 5.65 -0.87 10.06
N PHE A 45 5.13 -1.63 9.10
CA PHE A 45 4.73 -1.12 7.79
C PHE A 45 3.61 -0.06 7.92
N LEU A 46 2.56 -0.37 8.69
CA LEU A 46 1.47 0.57 8.94
C LEU A 46 1.94 1.82 9.68
N GLN A 47 2.81 1.68 10.68
CA GLN A 47 3.36 2.84 11.38
C GLN A 47 4.25 3.70 10.47
N ARG A 48 5.05 3.09 9.59
CA ARG A 48 5.84 3.81 8.58
C ARG A 48 4.94 4.61 7.65
N ALA A 49 3.82 4.04 7.21
CA ALA A 49 2.85 4.76 6.38
C ALA A 49 2.27 5.98 7.12
N LYS A 50 1.93 5.83 8.41
CA LYS A 50 1.44 6.93 9.25
C LYS A 50 2.48 8.04 9.44
N ALA A 51 3.72 7.68 9.74
CA ALA A 51 4.82 8.65 9.87
C ALA A 51 5.05 9.43 8.57
N LEU A 52 5.04 8.75 7.41
CA LEU A 52 5.14 9.41 6.11
C LEU A 52 3.95 10.31 5.79
N SER A 53 2.74 9.92 6.20
CA SER A 53 1.55 10.78 6.06
C SER A 53 1.71 12.07 6.87
N LEU A 54 2.12 11.96 8.13
CA LEU A 54 2.40 13.11 9.01
C LEU A 54 3.47 14.03 8.40
N TRP A 55 4.60 13.47 7.96
CA TRP A 55 5.66 14.24 7.29
C TRP A 55 5.13 15.06 6.10
N ARG A 56 4.34 14.43 5.22
CA ARG A 56 3.75 15.12 4.06
C ARG A 56 2.76 16.20 4.45
N THR A 57 2.02 16.03 5.54
CA THR A 57 1.12 17.06 6.07
C THR A 57 1.92 18.26 6.58
N ILE A 58 2.94 18.03 7.39
CA ILE A 58 3.84 19.08 7.90
C ILE A 58 4.48 19.86 6.75
N VAL A 59 5.08 19.17 5.77
CA VAL A 59 5.73 19.84 4.63
C VAL A 59 4.75 20.69 3.83
N ARG A 60 3.53 20.21 3.59
CA ARG A 60 2.49 20.97 2.89
C ARG A 60 2.02 22.17 3.70
N GLY A 61 1.85 22.01 5.00
CA GLY A 61 1.45 23.09 5.89
C GLY A 61 2.50 24.18 6.01
N CYS A 62 3.79 23.81 6.08
CA CYS A 62 4.88 24.79 6.11
C CYS A 62 4.90 25.67 4.85
N ARG A 63 4.46 25.16 3.68
CA ARG A 63 4.34 25.98 2.46
C ARG A 63 3.30 27.09 2.56
N LYS A 64 2.37 27.01 3.51
CA LYS A 64 1.38 28.05 3.78
C LYS A 64 1.95 29.22 4.60
N ILE A 65 3.11 29.05 5.23
CA ILE A 65 3.77 30.09 6.02
C ILE A 65 4.34 31.14 5.06
N SER A 66 3.89 32.39 5.23
CA SER A 66 4.30 33.54 4.41
C SER A 66 5.74 33.95 4.69
N ASP A 67 6.10 34.12 5.96
CA ASP A 67 7.45 34.45 6.37
C ASP A 67 8.43 33.32 6.03
N THR A 68 9.49 33.67 5.29
CA THR A 68 10.45 32.69 4.77
C THR A 68 11.36 32.15 5.86
N GLY A 69 11.78 32.98 6.82
CA GLY A 69 12.62 32.56 7.94
C GLY A 69 11.90 31.54 8.82
N THR A 70 10.68 31.87 9.25
CA THR A 70 9.82 31.00 10.05
C THR A 70 9.51 29.69 9.31
N ARG A 71 9.25 29.75 7.99
CA ARG A 71 9.03 28.56 7.17
C ARG A 71 10.24 27.63 7.16
N GLU A 72 11.43 28.17 6.92
CA GLU A 72 12.66 27.40 6.89
C GLU A 72 12.99 26.81 8.26
N GLU A 73 12.84 27.59 9.32
CA GLU A 73 13.07 27.14 10.69
C GLU A 73 12.11 26.01 11.07
N THR A 74 10.82 26.17 10.78
CA THR A 74 9.79 25.15 11.07
C THR A 74 10.07 23.86 10.30
N LEU A 75 10.43 23.96 9.01
CA LEU A 75 10.80 22.79 8.20
C LEU A 75 12.08 22.12 8.70
N ARG A 76 13.08 22.90 9.13
CA ARG A 76 14.34 22.38 9.68
C ARG A 76 14.07 21.64 10.98
N PHE A 77 13.29 22.23 11.88
CA PHE A 77 12.89 21.61 13.15
C PHE A 77 12.19 20.27 12.89
N ALA A 78 11.16 20.26 12.04
CA ALA A 78 10.46 19.03 11.71
C ALA A 78 11.39 17.97 11.10
N ARG A 79 12.30 18.36 10.20
CA ARG A 79 13.26 17.44 9.61
C ARG A 79 14.17 16.80 10.65
N GLU A 80 14.65 17.58 11.61
CA GLU A 80 15.53 17.10 12.66
C GLU A 80 14.82 16.12 13.59
N GLU A 81 13.56 16.39 13.96
CA GLU A 81 12.76 15.47 14.78
C GLU A 81 12.57 14.11 14.12
N PHE A 82 12.29 14.07 12.81
CA PHE A 82 12.20 12.82 12.06
C PHE A 82 13.57 12.14 11.91
N ARG A 83 14.65 12.91 11.76
CA ARG A 83 16.02 12.39 11.64
C ARG A 83 16.49 11.75 12.94
N ARG A 84 16.29 12.43 14.08
CA ARG A 84 16.68 11.98 15.42
C ARG A 84 16.02 10.66 15.81
N ASN A 85 14.80 10.43 15.35
CA ASN A 85 14.00 9.24 15.70
C ASN A 85 13.96 8.16 14.60
N ARG A 86 14.73 8.29 13.51
CA ARG A 86 14.66 7.40 12.34
C ARG A 86 14.97 5.93 12.63
N ASP A 87 15.76 5.67 13.67
CA ASP A 87 16.27 4.34 14.02
C ASP A 87 15.47 3.68 15.16
N VAL A 88 14.39 4.31 15.62
CA VAL A 88 13.49 3.73 16.64
C VAL A 88 12.75 2.52 16.06
N ARG A 89 12.84 1.38 16.75
CA ARG A 89 12.20 0.11 16.36
C ARG A 89 11.05 -0.32 17.25
N ASP A 90 10.94 0.23 18.46
CA ASP A 90 9.84 -0.08 19.37
C ASP A 90 8.52 0.51 18.86
N LEU A 91 7.49 -0.34 18.70
CA LEU A 91 6.20 0.07 18.18
C LEU A 91 5.48 1.04 19.12
N THR A 92 5.65 0.90 20.44
CA THR A 92 5.02 1.80 21.41
C THR A 92 5.60 3.20 21.30
N GLN A 93 6.92 3.30 21.26
CA GLN A 93 7.63 4.55 21.05
C GLN A 93 7.30 5.19 19.69
N ILE A 94 7.23 4.40 18.61
CA ILE A 94 6.84 4.93 17.29
C ILE A 94 5.43 5.53 17.33
N ARG A 95 4.46 4.82 17.93
CA ARG A 95 3.09 5.33 18.07
C ARG A 95 3.05 6.61 18.90
N TYR A 96 3.78 6.64 20.01
CA TYR A 96 3.91 7.81 20.85
C TYR A 96 4.49 9.01 20.06
N LEU A 97 5.60 8.83 19.36
CA LEU A 97 6.24 9.88 18.57
C LEU A 97 5.32 10.43 17.47
N ILE A 98 4.58 9.56 16.77
CA ILE A 98 3.59 9.98 15.77
C ILE A 98 2.45 10.78 16.43
N SER A 99 1.95 10.32 17.58
CA SER A 99 0.88 11.03 18.31
C SER A 99 1.35 12.41 18.78
N THR A 100 2.52 12.47 19.43
CA THR A 100 3.10 13.72 19.93
C THR A 100 3.38 14.69 18.78
N GLY A 101 4.01 14.21 17.69
CA GLY A 101 4.29 15.02 16.52
C GLY A 101 3.02 15.55 15.84
N LYS A 102 1.95 14.74 15.80
CA LYS A 102 0.64 15.18 15.31
C LYS A 102 0.07 16.30 16.19
N THR A 103 0.06 16.13 17.51
CA THR A 103 -0.45 17.16 18.44
C THR A 103 0.34 18.46 18.35
N GLN A 104 1.67 18.38 18.30
CA GLN A 104 2.53 19.56 18.11
C GLN A 104 2.21 20.28 16.79
N TRP A 105 2.09 19.53 15.70
CA TRP A 105 1.74 20.09 14.40
C TRP A 105 0.34 20.72 14.39
N GLU A 106 -0.67 20.08 14.97
CA GLU A 106 -2.03 20.63 15.05
C GLU A 106 -2.12 21.93 15.88
N GLY A 107 -1.25 22.08 16.89
CA GLY A 107 -1.07 23.33 17.60
C GLY A 107 -0.48 24.40 16.68
N MET A 108 0.63 24.08 15.99
CA MET A 108 1.30 25.00 15.07
C MET A 108 0.42 25.41 13.89
N GLU A 109 -0.28 24.46 13.26
CA GLU A 109 -1.11 24.72 12.09
C GLU A 109 -2.25 25.69 12.40
N ARG A 110 -2.86 25.61 13.59
CA ARG A 110 -3.86 26.56 14.06
C ARG A 110 -3.36 28.00 14.04
N TYR A 111 -2.16 28.23 14.59
CA TYR A 111 -1.51 29.55 14.54
C TYR A 111 -1.21 30.03 13.11
N ILE A 112 -0.80 29.12 12.22
CA ILE A 112 -0.50 29.45 10.81
C ILE A 112 -1.78 29.80 10.05
N THR A 113 -2.87 29.06 10.27
CA THR A 113 -4.13 29.24 9.52
C THR A 113 -5.08 30.25 10.14
N GLY A 114 -4.81 30.74 11.35
CA GLY A 114 -5.64 31.74 12.04
C GLY A 114 -6.96 31.17 12.58
N LEU A 115 -6.99 29.88 12.93
CA LEU A 115 -8.11 29.17 13.57
C LEU A 115 -7.71 28.76 14.99
#